data_AF-A0A919SIR9-F1
#
_entry.id   AF-A0A919SIR9-F1
#
_cell.length_a   1.000
_cell.length_b   1.000
_cell.length_c   1.000
_cell.angle_alpha   90.00
_cell.angle_beta   90.00
_cell.angle_gamma   90.00
#
_symmetry.space_group_name_H-M   'P 1'
#
loop_
_entity.id
_entity.type
_entity.pdbx_description
1 polymer ?
#
loop_
_entity_poly.entity_id
_entity_poly.type
_entity_poly.pdbx_seq_one_letter_code
_entity_poly.pdbx_strand_id
1 'polypeptide(L)'
;MIAENYGQMTGVLAGFAFTALVLLLTPTQAQERAHAKTQNAGVPLTLFIAFIALVLTTLLYSVLAGENAESRPRAATVELINGLVFGLAVVMLLHGVSLLMLTANIERSTVRIARFLTVVVIPTLAMYFIAQGASDTVAARAALNGEPCVAAVPPLGLWLSAAAALTSAISLSAPVQRVIARYSAASRVGAPLAVFVATVMASIISGFIGTRSAAFIMSPTALNLYLIGAAVTLITIGLMLSASSILTAPSEPDEATTPNVRTQQTLTAVERDPAAPAKAPQEAEPSD
;
A
#
# COMPACT_ATOMS: atom_id res chain seq x y z
N MET A 1 18.21 18.31 10.65
CA MET A 1 18.21 17.02 11.38
C MET A 1 17.02 16.12 11.06
N ILE A 2 15.76 16.58 11.11
CA ILE A 2 14.60 15.70 10.82
C ILE A 2 14.52 15.31 9.32
N ALA A 3 14.69 16.27 8.41
CA ALA A 3 14.66 16.02 6.95
C ALA A 3 15.72 15.01 6.47
N GLU A 4 16.90 15.00 7.08
CA GLU A 4 17.98 14.06 6.76
C GLU A 4 17.58 12.61 7.07
N ASN A 5 17.01 12.38 8.25
CA ASN A 5 16.50 11.06 8.64
C ASN A 5 15.39 10.59 7.70
N TYR A 6 14.49 11.48 7.28
CA TYR A 6 13.45 11.15 6.30
C TYR A 6 14.05 10.77 4.94
N GLY A 7 15.07 11.50 4.45
CA GLY A 7 15.77 11.18 3.21
C GLY A 7 16.45 9.80 3.24
N GLN A 8 17.09 9.43 4.36
CA GLN A 8 17.68 8.11 4.51
C GLN A 8 16.62 7.00 4.53
N MET A 9 15.54 7.20 5.29
CA MET A 9 14.44 6.24 5.38
C MET A 9 13.77 6.00 4.02
N THR A 10 13.52 7.08 3.25
CA THR A 10 12.93 6.96 1.91
C THR A 10 13.85 6.26 0.93
N GLY A 11 15.16 6.47 1.03
CA GLY A 11 16.15 5.78 0.22
C GLY A 11 16.17 4.27 0.48
N VAL A 12 16.13 3.87 1.75
CA VAL A 12 16.04 2.44 2.14
C VAL A 12 14.77 1.79 1.58
N LEU A 13 13.63 2.46 1.74
CA LEU A 13 12.35 1.96 1.20
C LEU A 13 12.36 1.87 -0.32
N ALA A 14 12.99 2.83 -1.02
CA ALA A 14 13.16 2.77 -2.47
C ALA A 14 13.98 1.55 -2.89
N GLY A 15 15.05 1.24 -2.15
CA GLY A 15 15.84 0.02 -2.35
C GLY A 15 15.00 -1.25 -2.24
N PHE A 16 14.17 -1.37 -1.20
CA PHE A 16 13.25 -2.50 -1.04
C PHE A 16 12.25 -2.62 -2.21
N ALA A 17 11.66 -1.50 -2.64
CA ALA A 17 10.74 -1.46 -3.76
C ALA A 17 11.42 -1.92 -5.06
N PHE A 18 12.65 -1.46 -5.30
CA PHE A 18 13.46 -1.86 -6.45
C PHE A 18 13.79 -3.35 -6.44
N THR A 19 14.24 -3.89 -5.30
CA THR A 19 14.51 -5.33 -5.17
C THR A 19 13.27 -6.16 -5.47
N ALA A 20 12.10 -5.77 -4.94
CA ALA A 20 10.84 -6.46 -5.23
C ALA A 20 10.48 -6.43 -6.73
N LEU A 21 10.71 -5.31 -7.41
CA LEU A 21 10.53 -5.20 -8.87
C LEU A 21 11.47 -6.11 -9.65
N VAL A 22 12.75 -6.15 -9.29
CA VAL A 22 13.74 -7.01 -9.96
C VAL A 22 13.36 -8.48 -9.84
N LEU A 23 12.95 -8.92 -8.64
CA LEU A 23 12.49 -10.29 -8.42
C LEU A 23 11.24 -10.62 -9.26
N LEU A 24 10.31 -9.68 -9.39
CA LEU A 24 9.13 -9.82 -10.26
C LEU A 24 9.45 -9.90 -11.75
N LEU A 25 10.48 -9.18 -12.20
CA LEU A 25 10.88 -9.15 -13.62
C LEU A 25 11.79 -10.33 -14.00
N THR A 26 12.28 -11.10 -13.03
CA THR A 26 13.18 -12.23 -13.30
C THR A 26 12.45 -13.30 -14.14
N PRO A 27 13.01 -13.73 -15.29
CA PRO A 27 12.31 -14.53 -16.31
C PRO A 27 12.06 -16.00 -15.92
N THR A 28 12.58 -16.47 -14.80
CA THR A 28 12.48 -17.88 -14.36
C THR A 28 11.06 -18.36 -14.04
N GLN A 29 10.05 -17.48 -14.09
CA GLN A 29 8.62 -17.82 -13.92
C GLN A 29 7.74 -17.35 -15.10
N ALA A 30 8.32 -17.06 -16.27
CA ALA A 30 7.58 -16.52 -17.42
C ALA A 30 6.44 -17.46 -17.89
N GLN A 31 6.64 -18.78 -17.80
CA GLN A 31 5.65 -19.78 -18.22
C GLN A 31 4.43 -19.83 -17.27
N GLU A 32 4.64 -19.82 -15.95
CA GLU A 32 3.58 -19.79 -14.94
C GLU A 32 2.82 -18.44 -14.94
N ARG A 33 3.53 -17.34 -15.23
CA ARG A 33 2.93 -16.00 -15.32
C ARG A 33 2.07 -15.79 -16.57
N ALA A 34 2.29 -16.55 -17.65
CA ALA A 34 1.44 -16.49 -18.84
C ALA A 34 -0.02 -16.87 -18.52
N HIS A 35 -0.24 -17.80 -17.58
CA HIS A 35 -1.56 -18.16 -17.09
C HIS A 35 -2.10 -17.19 -16.01
N ALA A 36 -1.23 -16.57 -15.21
CA ALA A 36 -1.63 -15.58 -14.19
C ALA A 36 -1.79 -14.13 -14.73
N LYS A 37 -1.58 -13.92 -16.03
CA LYS A 37 -1.47 -12.59 -16.68
C LYS A 37 -2.72 -11.71 -16.53
N THR A 38 -3.89 -12.31 -16.35
CA THR A 38 -5.16 -11.58 -16.11
C THR A 38 -5.38 -11.21 -14.64
N GLN A 39 -4.79 -11.94 -13.69
CA GLN A 39 -4.96 -11.68 -12.26
C GLN A 39 -3.92 -10.68 -11.70
N ASN A 40 -2.71 -10.63 -12.28
CA ASN A 40 -1.58 -9.87 -11.71
C ASN A 40 -1.28 -8.53 -12.39
N ALA A 41 -2.18 -8.02 -13.23
CA ALA A 41 -1.94 -6.86 -14.11
C ALA A 41 -1.61 -5.52 -13.39
N GLY A 42 -1.64 -5.45 -12.06
CA GLY A 42 -1.37 -4.22 -11.30
C GLY A 42 -0.12 -4.22 -10.42
N VAL A 43 0.49 -5.37 -10.12
CA VAL A 43 1.56 -5.46 -9.10
C VAL A 43 2.85 -4.73 -9.54
N PRO A 44 3.40 -4.98 -10.75
CA PRO A 44 4.62 -4.29 -11.18
C PRO A 44 4.42 -2.79 -11.29
N LEU A 45 3.25 -2.34 -11.78
CA LEU A 45 2.91 -0.92 -11.89
C LEU A 45 2.86 -0.24 -10.52
N THR A 46 2.20 -0.88 -9.55
CA THR A 46 2.07 -0.41 -8.16
C THR A 46 3.45 -0.21 -7.53
N LEU A 47 4.32 -1.23 -7.62
CA LEU A 47 5.67 -1.16 -7.06
C LEU A 47 6.58 -0.18 -7.81
N PHE A 48 6.44 -0.06 -9.13
CA PHE A 48 7.18 0.91 -9.93
C PHE A 48 6.83 2.34 -9.54
N ILE A 49 5.54 2.63 -9.36
CA ILE A 49 5.09 3.95 -8.92
C ILE A 49 5.54 4.23 -7.49
N ALA A 50 5.46 3.25 -6.59
CA ALA A 50 6.00 3.39 -5.23
C ALA A 50 7.50 3.71 -5.26
N PHE A 51 8.28 2.98 -6.07
CA PHE A 51 9.71 3.21 -6.25
C PHE A 51 10.01 4.63 -6.74
N ILE A 52 9.38 5.08 -7.82
CA ILE A 52 9.60 6.43 -8.36
C ILE A 52 9.20 7.50 -7.32
N ALA A 53 8.08 7.34 -6.63
CA ALA A 53 7.65 8.27 -5.61
C ALA A 53 8.63 8.34 -4.42
N LEU A 54 9.19 7.21 -3.98
CA LEU A 54 10.21 7.16 -2.92
C LEU A 54 11.54 7.78 -3.36
N VAL A 55 11.97 7.57 -4.62
CA VAL A 55 13.15 8.24 -5.17
C VAL A 55 12.97 9.75 -5.20
N LEU A 56 11.84 10.24 -5.72
CA LEU A 56 11.52 11.66 -5.73
C LEU A 56 11.49 12.24 -4.31
N THR A 57 10.84 11.55 -3.38
CA THR A 57 10.78 11.95 -1.97
C THR A 57 12.19 12.04 -1.36
N THR A 58 13.07 11.09 -1.65
CA THR A 58 14.47 11.07 -1.19
C THR A 58 15.25 12.28 -1.70
N LEU A 59 15.09 12.61 -2.97
CA LEU A 59 15.74 13.78 -3.58
C LEU A 59 15.21 15.07 -2.97
N LEU A 60 13.89 15.20 -2.80
CA LEU A 60 13.24 16.36 -2.21
C LEU A 60 13.69 16.59 -0.75
N TYR A 61 13.76 15.53 0.06
CA TYR A 61 14.26 15.64 1.44
C TYR A 61 15.77 15.88 1.51
N SER A 62 16.56 15.35 0.57
CA SER A 62 18.00 15.66 0.48
C SER A 62 18.24 17.14 0.21
N VAL A 63 17.48 17.74 -0.71
CA VAL A 63 17.55 19.19 -0.97
C VAL A 63 17.14 19.97 0.27
N LEU A 64 16.06 19.56 0.93
CA LEU A 64 15.57 20.22 2.14
C LEU A 64 16.55 20.14 3.32
N ALA A 65 17.27 19.03 3.45
CA ALA A 65 18.29 18.84 4.49
C ALA A 65 19.48 19.79 4.32
N GLY A 66 19.74 20.27 3.09
CA GLY A 66 20.77 21.26 2.79
C GLY A 66 20.36 22.71 3.03
N GLU A 67 19.11 22.99 3.43
CA GLU A 67 18.66 24.37 3.67
C GLU A 67 19.18 24.96 4.99
N ASN A 68 19.54 26.24 4.95
CA ASN A 68 20.01 27.01 6.09
C ASN A 68 18.86 27.35 7.05
N ALA A 69 19.19 27.74 8.29
CA ALA A 69 18.20 28.14 9.30
C ALA A 69 17.31 29.31 8.86
N GLU A 70 17.83 30.24 8.04
CA GLU A 70 17.09 31.38 7.48
C GLU A 70 15.95 30.96 6.54
N SER A 71 16.07 29.80 5.89
CA SER A 71 15.06 29.27 4.95
C SER A 71 13.99 28.42 5.64
N ARG A 72 14.04 28.30 6.97
CA ARG A 72 13.16 27.39 7.72
C ARG A 72 11.65 27.60 7.51
N PRO A 73 11.11 28.83 7.33
CA PRO A 73 9.70 29.04 7.01
C PRO A 73 9.28 28.38 5.68
N ARG A 74 10.09 28.55 4.63
CA ARG A 74 9.89 27.91 3.34
C ARG A 74 10.07 26.41 3.45
N ALA A 75 11.12 25.98 4.17
CA ALA A 75 11.43 24.57 4.40
C ALA A 75 10.24 23.83 5.02
N ALA A 76 9.61 24.40 6.05
CA ALA A 76 8.45 23.79 6.72
C ALA A 76 7.25 23.60 5.77
N THR A 77 7.03 24.55 4.85
CA THR A 77 5.96 24.44 3.83
C THR A 77 6.28 23.34 2.81
N VAL A 78 7.53 23.24 2.39
CA VAL A 78 8.00 22.20 1.46
C VAL A 78 7.96 20.81 2.12
N GLU A 79 8.36 20.72 3.38
CA GLU A 79 8.31 19.51 4.21
C GLU A 79 6.90 18.93 4.28
N LEU A 80 5.92 19.81 4.53
CA LEU A 80 4.50 19.45 4.57
C LEU A 80 4.04 18.79 3.25
N ILE A 81 4.41 19.39 2.11
CA ILE A 81 4.04 18.91 0.78
C ILE A 81 4.71 17.57 0.47
N ASN A 82 6.00 17.46 0.78
CA ASN A 82 6.77 16.24 0.58
C ASN A 82 6.27 15.11 1.48
N GLY A 83 5.74 15.42 2.67
CA GLY A 83 5.13 14.44 3.58
C GLY A 83 3.95 13.70 2.97
N LEU A 84 3.12 14.37 2.15
CA LEU A 84 2.05 13.70 1.40
C LEU A 84 2.60 12.73 0.35
N VAL A 85 3.60 13.17 -0.41
CA VAL A 85 4.24 12.31 -1.42
C VAL A 85 4.82 11.07 -0.76
N PHE A 86 5.53 11.26 0.35
CA PHE A 86 6.07 10.16 1.15
C PHE A 86 4.98 9.19 1.61
N GLY A 87 3.91 9.72 2.22
CA GLY A 87 2.79 8.92 2.70
C GLY A 87 2.15 8.07 1.59
N LEU A 88 1.88 8.68 0.44
CA LEU A 88 1.34 7.96 -0.73
C LEU A 88 2.28 6.88 -1.24
N ALA A 89 3.58 7.15 -1.27
CA ALA A 89 4.59 6.20 -1.71
C ALA A 89 4.66 4.96 -0.79
N VAL A 90 4.59 5.16 0.54
CA VAL A 90 4.57 4.07 1.53
C VAL A 90 3.28 3.25 1.41
N VAL A 91 2.13 3.91 1.26
CA VAL A 91 0.84 3.23 1.02
C VAL A 91 0.92 2.34 -0.22
N MET A 92 1.47 2.85 -1.33
CA MET A 92 1.63 2.09 -2.57
C MET A 92 2.61 0.93 -2.45
N LEU A 93 3.73 1.14 -1.73
CA LEU A 93 4.70 0.08 -1.48
C LEU A 93 4.06 -1.09 -0.72
N LEU A 94 3.38 -0.80 0.39
CA LEU A 94 2.73 -1.82 1.21
C LEU A 94 1.56 -2.49 0.47
N HIS A 95 0.86 -1.74 -0.39
CA HIS A 95 -0.14 -2.34 -1.27
C HIS A 95 0.50 -3.34 -2.25
N GLY A 96 1.59 -2.97 -2.91
CA GLY A 96 2.31 -3.86 -3.82
C GLY A 96 2.81 -5.12 -3.11
N VAL A 97 3.34 -4.98 -1.89
CA VAL A 97 3.72 -6.12 -1.04
C VAL A 97 2.51 -6.98 -0.68
N SER A 98 1.38 -6.38 -0.30
CA SER A 98 0.16 -7.15 0.01
C SER A 98 -0.35 -7.93 -1.20
N LEU A 99 -0.24 -7.37 -2.42
CA LEU A 99 -0.58 -8.09 -3.65
C LEU A 99 0.40 -9.23 -3.93
N LEU A 100 1.70 -9.04 -3.68
CA LEU A 100 2.68 -10.13 -3.78
C LEU A 100 2.36 -11.28 -2.83
N MET A 101 2.04 -10.98 -1.57
CA MET A 101 1.69 -12.00 -0.57
C MET A 101 0.45 -12.81 -0.97
N LEU A 102 -0.54 -12.14 -1.59
CA LEU A 102 -1.71 -12.81 -2.16
C LEU A 102 -1.31 -13.78 -3.27
N THR A 103 -0.42 -13.38 -4.19
CA THR A 103 0.02 -14.25 -5.29
C THR A 103 0.92 -15.39 -4.84
N ALA A 104 1.61 -15.25 -3.71
CA ALA A 104 2.50 -16.24 -3.14
C ALA A 104 1.80 -17.26 -2.23
N ASN A 105 0.46 -17.26 -2.16
CA ASN A 105 -0.33 -18.14 -1.30
C ASN A 105 0.08 -18.09 0.19
N ILE A 106 0.47 -16.91 0.69
CA ILE A 106 0.76 -16.69 2.11
C ILE A 106 -0.52 -16.86 2.94
N GLU A 107 -0.37 -17.23 4.22
CA GLU A 107 -1.48 -17.40 5.17
C GLU A 107 -2.45 -16.22 5.15
N ARG A 108 -3.77 -16.53 5.12
CA ARG A 108 -4.86 -15.54 5.02
C ARG A 108 -4.85 -14.51 6.15
N SER A 109 -4.42 -14.91 7.35
CA SER A 109 -4.34 -14.04 8.53
C SER A 109 -3.32 -12.91 8.30
N THR A 110 -2.13 -13.25 7.82
CA THR A 110 -1.05 -12.32 7.49
C THR A 110 -1.46 -11.34 6.40
N VAL A 111 -2.10 -11.83 5.33
CA VAL A 111 -2.61 -10.98 4.26
C VAL A 111 -3.68 -10.01 4.77
N ARG A 112 -4.56 -10.45 5.67
CA ARG A 112 -5.59 -9.59 6.27
C ARG A 112 -4.97 -8.48 7.12
N ILE A 113 -3.93 -8.79 7.89
CA ILE A 113 -3.18 -7.79 8.68
C ILE A 113 -2.48 -6.81 7.75
N ALA A 114 -1.78 -7.29 6.72
CA ALA A 114 -1.11 -6.43 5.74
C ALA A 114 -2.10 -5.47 5.04
N ARG A 115 -3.28 -5.98 4.67
CA ARG A 115 -4.37 -5.17 4.11
C ARG A 115 -4.87 -4.12 5.11
N PHE A 116 -5.08 -4.49 6.37
CA PHE A 116 -5.51 -3.56 7.41
C PHE A 116 -4.48 -2.43 7.62
N LEU A 117 -3.20 -2.79 7.70
CA LEU A 117 -2.11 -1.80 7.81
C LEU A 117 -2.12 -0.84 6.62
N THR A 118 -2.19 -1.38 5.41
CA THR A 118 -2.13 -0.61 4.16
C THR A 118 -3.33 0.33 3.98
N VAL A 119 -4.54 -0.12 4.29
CA VAL A 119 -5.78 0.64 4.03
C VAL A 119 -6.11 1.60 5.17
N VAL A 120 -5.80 1.24 6.41
CA VAL A 120 -6.23 1.99 7.61
C VAL A 120 -5.05 2.68 8.29
N VAL A 121 -4.08 1.90 8.75
CA VAL A 121 -3.04 2.43 9.66
C VAL A 121 -2.15 3.42 8.95
N ILE A 122 -1.64 3.07 7.77
CA ILE A 122 -0.64 3.87 7.07
C ILE A 122 -1.21 5.18 6.52
N PRO A 123 -2.39 5.22 5.85
CA PRO A 123 -3.00 6.49 5.45
C PRO A 123 -3.31 7.39 6.65
N THR A 124 -3.72 6.81 7.78
CA THR A 124 -3.97 7.56 9.02
C THR A 124 -2.69 8.14 9.58
N LEU A 125 -1.61 7.35 9.66
CA LEU A 125 -0.31 7.82 10.13
C LEU A 125 0.25 8.89 9.20
N ALA A 126 0.12 8.72 7.88
CA ALA A 126 0.51 9.73 6.90
C ALA A 126 -0.22 11.06 7.16
N MET A 127 -1.54 11.02 7.32
CA MET A 127 -2.32 12.22 7.64
C MET A 127 -1.90 12.85 8.97
N TYR A 128 -1.64 12.02 9.99
CA TYR A 128 -1.17 12.49 11.30
C TYR A 128 0.19 13.18 11.20
N PHE A 129 1.15 12.62 10.47
CA PHE A 129 2.46 13.25 10.24
C PHE A 129 2.36 14.54 9.44
N ILE A 130 1.47 14.59 8.44
CA ILE A 130 1.17 15.83 7.70
C ILE A 130 0.60 16.90 8.67
N ALA A 131 -0.31 16.51 9.56
CA ALA A 131 -0.83 17.42 10.59
C ALA A 131 0.25 17.90 11.56
N GLN A 132 1.23 17.05 11.91
CA GLN A 132 2.39 17.45 12.70
C GLN A 132 3.28 18.44 11.94
N GLY A 133 3.58 18.21 10.66
CA GLY A 133 4.33 19.17 9.83
C GLY A 133 3.60 20.52 9.66
N ALA A 134 2.27 20.52 9.74
CA ALA A 134 1.50 21.75 9.77
C ALA A 134 1.73 22.55 11.05
N SER A 135 2.01 21.89 12.19
CA SER A 135 2.38 22.56 13.43
C SER A 135 3.73 23.29 13.32
N ASP A 136 4.69 22.70 12.60
CA ASP A 136 5.98 23.35 12.32
C ASP A 136 5.80 24.59 11.44
N THR A 137 4.90 24.52 10.47
CA THR A 137 4.54 25.68 9.63
C THR A 137 3.86 26.78 10.48
N VAL A 138 3.00 26.43 11.43
CA VAL A 138 2.38 27.42 12.32
C VAL A 138 3.42 28.04 13.25
N ALA A 139 4.30 27.24 13.84
CA ALA A 139 5.38 27.72 14.71
C ALA A 139 6.36 28.63 13.96
N ALA A 140 6.73 28.28 12.73
CA ALA A 140 7.58 29.12 11.88
C ALA A 140 6.92 30.47 11.55
N ARG A 141 5.59 30.49 11.38
CA ARG A 141 4.84 31.75 11.17
C ARG A 141 4.85 32.63 12.42
N ALA A 142 4.62 32.05 13.59
CA ALA A 142 4.68 32.78 14.86
C ALA A 142 6.07 33.41 15.07
N ALA A 143 7.13 32.64 14.79
CA ALA A 143 8.51 33.12 14.88
C ALA A 143 8.77 34.35 14.00
N LEU A 144 8.26 34.36 12.77
CA LEU A 144 8.40 35.49 11.84
C LEU A 144 7.70 36.76 12.34
N ASN A 145 6.62 36.62 13.12
CA ASN A 145 5.88 37.74 13.68
C ASN A 145 6.42 38.20 15.06
N GLY A 146 7.50 37.57 15.57
CA GLY A 146 8.01 37.84 16.91
C GLY A 146 7.12 37.30 18.04
N GLU A 147 6.20 36.38 17.72
CA GLU A 147 5.34 35.71 18.68
C GLU A 147 6.04 34.47 19.27
N PRO A 148 5.65 34.01 20.48
CA PRO A 148 6.22 32.81 21.08
C PRO A 148 5.99 31.58 20.18
N CYS A 149 7.07 30.86 19.88
CA CYS A 149 7.04 29.63 19.09
C CYS A 149 6.38 28.47 19.86
N VAL A 150 5.06 28.34 19.75
CA VAL A 150 4.32 27.20 20.28
C VAL A 150 3.94 26.28 19.13
N ALA A 151 4.56 25.09 19.07
CA ALA A 151 4.16 24.04 18.15
C ALA A 151 2.80 23.47 18.60
N ALA A 152 1.73 23.96 17.99
CA ALA A 152 0.38 23.48 18.22
C ALA A 152 -0.14 22.80 16.96
N VAL A 153 -0.49 21.52 17.07
CA VAL A 153 -1.13 20.78 15.97
C VAL A 153 -2.47 21.44 15.67
N PRO A 154 -2.74 21.84 14.40
CA PRO A 154 -4.03 22.41 14.05
C PRO A 154 -5.15 21.44 14.41
N PRO A 155 -6.20 21.88 15.14
CA PRO A 155 -7.32 21.00 15.51
C PRO A 155 -7.94 20.31 14.29
N LEU A 156 -7.99 21.01 13.15
CA LEU A 156 -8.44 20.46 11.88
C LEU A 156 -7.65 19.22 11.45
N GLY A 157 -6.32 19.23 11.60
CA GLY A 157 -5.47 18.10 11.22
C GLY A 157 -5.75 16.84 12.06
N LEU A 158 -6.04 17.01 13.36
CA LEU A 158 -6.43 15.92 14.25
C LEU A 158 -7.79 15.33 13.84
N TRP A 159 -8.79 16.18 13.60
CA TRP A 159 -10.11 15.74 13.14
C TRP A 159 -10.05 15.03 11.79
N LEU A 160 -9.26 15.54 10.85
CA LEU A 160 -9.06 14.90 9.55
C LEU A 160 -8.35 13.54 9.67
N SER A 161 -7.38 13.41 10.59
CA SER A 161 -6.72 12.13 10.85
C SER A 161 -7.69 11.10 11.42
N ALA A 162 -8.54 11.50 12.38
CA ALA A 162 -9.58 10.65 12.94
C ALA A 162 -10.64 10.26 11.88
N ALA A 163 -11.05 11.21 11.05
CA ALA A 163 -11.99 10.96 9.94
C ALA A 163 -11.40 9.99 8.90
N ALA A 164 -10.12 10.13 8.56
CA ALA A 164 -9.42 9.22 7.67
C ALA A 164 -9.37 7.80 8.26
N ALA A 165 -9.00 7.65 9.52
CA ALA A 165 -8.98 6.37 10.22
C ALA A 165 -10.35 5.69 10.21
N LEU A 166 -11.39 6.43 10.59
CA LEU A 166 -12.76 5.91 10.65
C LEU A 166 -13.26 5.51 9.26
N THR A 167 -13.06 6.36 8.25
CA THR A 167 -13.52 6.09 6.88
C THR A 167 -12.81 4.87 6.29
N SER A 168 -11.49 4.78 6.45
CA SER A 168 -10.71 3.63 6.01
C SER A 168 -11.11 2.35 6.74
N ALA A 169 -11.37 2.40 8.05
CA ALA A 169 -11.83 1.24 8.82
C ALA A 169 -13.21 0.77 8.36
N ILE A 170 -14.16 1.70 8.17
CA ILE A 170 -15.50 1.40 7.65
C ILE A 170 -15.42 0.79 6.25
N SER A 171 -14.46 1.23 5.42
CA SER A 171 -14.26 0.68 4.08
C SER A 171 -13.89 -0.80 4.05
N LEU A 172 -13.38 -1.34 5.15
CA LEU A 172 -13.06 -2.76 5.29
C LEU A 172 -14.24 -3.59 5.79
N SER A 173 -15.38 -2.99 6.12
CA SER A 173 -16.58 -3.74 6.51
C SER A 173 -17.18 -4.51 5.34
N ALA A 174 -17.69 -5.72 5.60
CA ALA A 174 -18.32 -6.57 4.59
C ALA A 174 -19.42 -5.88 3.74
N PRO A 175 -20.36 -5.09 4.30
CA PRO A 175 -21.38 -4.44 3.48
C PRO A 175 -20.78 -3.42 2.52
N VAL A 176 -19.80 -2.62 2.97
CA VAL A 176 -19.14 -1.61 2.14
C VAL A 176 -18.28 -2.26 1.06
N GLN A 177 -17.57 -3.34 1.39
CA GLN A 177 -16.78 -4.09 0.41
C GLN A 177 -17.64 -4.63 -0.74
N ARG A 178 -18.87 -5.09 -0.49
CA ARG A 178 -19.79 -5.54 -1.56
C ARG A 178 -20.15 -4.41 -2.54
N VAL A 179 -20.34 -3.19 -2.03
CA VAL A 179 -20.65 -2.03 -2.87
C VAL A 179 -19.41 -1.62 -3.68
N ILE A 180 -18.26 -1.55 -3.02
CA ILE A 180 -17.00 -1.10 -3.61
C ILE A 180 -16.46 -2.11 -4.64
N ALA A 181 -16.74 -3.40 -4.48
CA ALA A 181 -16.29 -4.46 -5.40
C ALA A 181 -16.66 -4.18 -6.86
N ARG A 182 -17.73 -3.41 -7.12
CA ARG A 182 -18.14 -2.98 -8.46
C ARG A 182 -17.08 -2.12 -9.17
N TYR A 183 -16.23 -1.43 -8.42
CA TYR A 183 -15.18 -0.52 -8.91
C TYR A 183 -13.77 -1.14 -8.87
N SER A 184 -13.67 -2.42 -8.48
CA SER A 184 -12.39 -3.09 -8.24
C SER A 184 -11.46 -3.14 -9.46
N ALA A 185 -12.01 -3.41 -10.65
CA ALA A 185 -11.25 -3.46 -11.90
C ALA A 185 -10.62 -2.10 -12.24
N ALA A 186 -11.41 -1.03 -12.18
CA ALA A 186 -10.92 0.33 -12.43
C ALA A 186 -9.91 0.77 -11.36
N SER A 187 -10.13 0.39 -10.10
CA SER A 187 -9.28 0.81 -8.98
C SER A 187 -7.88 0.20 -9.02
N ARG A 188 -7.71 -0.98 -9.63
CA ARG A 188 -6.39 -1.65 -9.77
C ARG A 188 -5.36 -0.83 -10.55
N VAL A 189 -5.80 -0.16 -11.61
CA VAL A 189 -4.93 0.71 -12.43
C VAL A 189 -5.08 2.17 -12.01
N GLY A 190 -6.29 2.56 -11.62
CA GLY A 190 -6.61 3.91 -11.22
C GLY A 190 -5.86 4.36 -9.97
N ALA A 191 -5.72 3.51 -8.94
CA ALA A 191 -5.07 3.92 -7.69
C ALA A 191 -3.57 4.22 -7.89
N PRO A 192 -2.77 3.32 -8.51
CA PRO A 192 -1.39 3.65 -8.83
C PRO A 192 -1.28 4.91 -9.68
N LEU A 193 -2.08 5.04 -10.74
CA LEU A 193 -2.02 6.21 -11.62
C LEU A 193 -2.38 7.51 -10.88
N ALA A 194 -3.39 7.49 -10.01
CA ALA A 194 -3.77 8.63 -9.19
C ALA A 194 -2.63 9.03 -8.23
N VAL A 195 -1.96 8.05 -7.60
CA VAL A 195 -0.78 8.32 -6.76
C VAL A 195 0.37 8.90 -7.58
N PHE A 196 0.61 8.38 -8.78
CA PHE A 196 1.65 8.91 -9.67
C PHE A 196 1.38 10.38 -10.03
N VAL A 197 0.15 10.70 -10.46
CA VAL A 197 -0.24 12.08 -10.78
C VAL A 197 -0.13 12.99 -9.57
N ALA A 198 -0.65 12.57 -8.41
CA ALA A 198 -0.56 13.35 -7.18
C ALA A 198 0.91 13.60 -6.76
N THR A 199 1.76 12.58 -6.90
CA THR A 199 3.20 12.66 -6.60
C THR A 199 3.92 13.65 -7.51
N VAL A 200 3.70 13.56 -8.82
CA VAL A 200 4.32 14.46 -9.81
C VAL A 200 3.86 15.90 -9.56
N MET A 201 2.55 16.11 -9.38
CA MET A 201 2.00 17.43 -9.11
C MET A 201 2.54 18.03 -7.81
N ALA A 202 2.57 17.26 -6.72
CA ALA A 202 3.13 17.71 -5.45
C ALA A 202 4.63 18.01 -5.56
N SER A 203 5.39 17.22 -6.32
CA SER A 203 6.82 17.45 -6.56
C SER A 203 7.06 18.75 -7.35
N ILE A 204 6.24 19.03 -8.37
CA ILE A 204 6.31 20.29 -9.13
C ILE A 204 5.98 21.48 -8.23
N ILE A 205 4.91 21.39 -7.43
CA ILE A 205 4.51 22.44 -6.48
C ILE A 205 5.61 22.67 -5.44
N SER A 206 6.21 21.59 -4.93
CA SER A 206 7.32 21.62 -3.98
C SER A 206 8.53 22.33 -4.58
N GLY A 207 8.94 21.97 -5.80
CA GLY A 207 10.03 22.63 -6.52
C GLY A 207 9.76 24.11 -6.78
N PHE A 208 8.53 24.47 -7.17
CA PHE A 208 8.12 25.86 -7.36
C PHE A 208 8.20 26.67 -6.06
N ILE A 209 7.71 26.12 -4.94
CA ILE A 209 7.83 26.76 -3.63
C ILE A 209 9.29 26.88 -3.20
N GLY A 210 10.13 25.91 -3.52
CA GLY A 210 11.58 25.97 -3.27
C GLY A 210 12.27 27.17 -3.94
N THR A 211 11.71 27.70 -5.03
CA THR A 211 12.24 28.93 -5.68
C THR A 211 11.74 30.24 -5.07
N ARG A 212 10.78 30.19 -4.13
CA ARG A 212 10.26 31.38 -3.44
C ARG A 212 11.27 31.90 -2.41
N SER A 213 11.04 33.12 -1.91
CA SER A 213 11.88 33.72 -0.87
C SER A 213 11.96 32.84 0.38
N ALA A 214 13.07 32.93 1.12
CA ALA A 214 13.28 32.17 2.36
C ALA A 214 12.18 32.39 3.41
N ALA A 215 11.59 33.60 3.42
CA ALA A 215 10.47 33.98 4.28
C ALA A 215 9.09 33.50 3.79
N PHE A 216 9.02 32.83 2.63
CA PHE A 216 7.76 32.31 2.12
C PHE A 216 7.17 31.31 3.10
N ILE A 217 5.90 31.49 3.44
CA ILE A 217 5.16 30.58 4.30
C ILE A 217 3.72 30.51 3.82
N MET A 218 3.16 29.31 3.83
CA MET A 218 1.76 29.11 3.45
C MET A 218 0.84 29.94 4.35
N SER A 219 -0.20 30.58 3.80
CA SER A 219 -1.20 31.29 4.62
C SER A 219 -2.05 30.29 5.43
N PRO A 220 -2.70 30.70 6.53
CA PRO A 220 -3.57 29.80 7.31
C PRO A 220 -4.67 29.14 6.46
N THR A 221 -5.27 29.90 5.54
CA THR A 221 -6.30 29.38 4.62
C THR A 221 -5.74 28.35 3.65
N ALA A 222 -4.58 28.65 3.04
CA ALA A 222 -3.92 27.71 2.14
C ALA A 222 -3.49 26.43 2.87
N LEU A 223 -3.04 26.55 4.13
CA LEU A 223 -2.70 25.41 4.98
C LEU A 223 -3.91 24.51 5.25
N ASN A 224 -5.05 25.10 5.62
CA ASN A 224 -6.28 24.35 5.85
C ASN A 224 -6.78 23.66 4.57
N LEU A 225 -6.74 24.35 3.43
CA LEU A 225 -7.11 23.76 2.14
C LEU A 225 -6.16 22.61 1.76
N TYR A 226 -4.86 22.77 2.01
CA TYR A 226 -3.88 21.70 1.79
C TYR A 226 -4.19 20.48 2.67
N LEU A 227 -4.45 20.66 3.95
CA LEU A 227 -4.80 19.57 4.87
C LEU A 227 -6.06 18.82 4.43
N ILE A 228 -7.10 19.55 4.01
CA ILE A 228 -8.33 18.94 3.47
C ILE A 228 -8.01 18.16 2.20
N GLY A 229 -7.26 18.75 1.27
CA GLY A 229 -6.86 18.08 0.02
C GLY A 229 -6.04 16.81 0.26
N ALA A 230 -5.09 16.85 1.21
CA ALA A 230 -4.29 15.70 1.61
C ALA A 230 -5.17 14.59 2.20
N ALA A 231 -6.09 14.93 3.11
CA ALA A 231 -7.01 13.98 3.72
C ALA A 231 -7.92 13.32 2.68
N VAL A 232 -8.53 14.11 1.79
CA VAL A 232 -9.38 13.61 0.69
C VAL A 232 -8.58 12.68 -0.22
N THR A 233 -7.35 13.05 -0.57
CA THR A 233 -6.48 12.23 -1.41
C THR A 233 -6.17 10.89 -0.74
N LEU A 234 -5.72 10.89 0.52
CA LEU A 234 -5.38 9.67 1.26
C LEU A 234 -6.60 8.76 1.45
N ILE A 235 -7.76 9.32 1.78
CA ILE A 235 -9.01 8.56 1.92
C ILE A 235 -9.41 7.94 0.57
N THR A 236 -9.39 8.74 -0.50
CA THR A 236 -9.76 8.26 -1.84
C THR A 236 -8.86 7.11 -2.28
N ILE A 237 -7.55 7.25 -2.12
CA ILE A 237 -6.60 6.16 -2.41
C ILE A 237 -6.89 4.95 -1.51
N GLY A 238 -7.06 5.12 -0.20
CA GLY A 238 -7.40 4.03 0.72
C GLY A 238 -8.66 3.25 0.30
N LEU A 239 -9.69 3.96 -0.15
CA LEU A 239 -10.92 3.35 -0.68
C LEU A 239 -10.66 2.55 -1.97
N MET A 240 -9.88 3.10 -2.91
CA MET A 240 -9.52 2.39 -4.13
C MET A 240 -8.69 1.13 -3.85
N LEU A 241 -7.78 1.17 -2.87
CA LEU A 241 -7.00 0.00 -2.45
C LEU A 241 -7.86 -1.05 -1.71
N SER A 242 -8.85 -0.59 -0.94
CA SER A 242 -9.86 -1.49 -0.37
C SER A 242 -10.67 -2.22 -1.46
N ALA A 243 -10.95 -1.53 -2.57
CA ALA A 243 -11.64 -2.09 -3.73
C ALA A 243 -10.83 -3.15 -4.48
N SER A 244 -9.54 -2.87 -4.72
CA SER A 244 -8.69 -3.71 -5.59
C SER A 244 -8.40 -5.10 -5.01
N SER A 245 -8.49 -5.24 -3.68
CA SER A 245 -8.13 -6.43 -2.92
C SER A 245 -9.20 -7.53 -2.85
N ILE A 246 -10.44 -7.26 -3.30
CA ILE A 246 -11.55 -8.22 -3.24
C ILE A 246 -11.46 -9.30 -4.33
N LEU A 247 -10.94 -8.93 -5.50
CA LEU A 247 -10.89 -9.80 -6.69
C LEU A 247 -9.85 -10.93 -6.62
N THR A 248 -9.08 -11.01 -5.54
CA THR A 248 -7.99 -11.98 -5.35
C THR A 248 -8.29 -13.02 -4.27
N ALA A 249 -9.46 -12.97 -3.63
CA ALA A 249 -9.87 -14.05 -2.75
C ALA A 249 -10.16 -15.31 -3.60
N PRO A 250 -9.45 -16.44 -3.39
CA PRO A 250 -9.83 -17.70 -4.02
C PRO A 250 -11.29 -17.96 -3.67
N SER A 251 -12.12 -18.20 -4.67
CA SER A 251 -13.47 -18.73 -4.45
C SER A 251 -13.30 -19.96 -3.57
N GLU A 252 -13.75 -19.88 -2.32
CA GLU A 252 -13.81 -21.05 -1.45
C GLU A 252 -14.54 -22.13 -2.27
N PRO A 253 -13.90 -23.27 -2.55
CA PRO A 253 -14.61 -24.36 -3.18
C PRO A 253 -15.79 -24.65 -2.25
N ASP A 254 -16.99 -24.50 -2.79
CA ASP A 254 -18.26 -24.57 -2.06
C ASP A 254 -18.27 -25.87 -1.23
N GLU A 255 -17.86 -25.79 0.04
CA GLU A 255 -17.77 -26.92 0.97
C GLU A 255 -19.17 -27.48 1.29
N ALA A 256 -20.22 -26.84 0.73
CA ALA A 256 -21.59 -27.31 0.71
C ALA A 256 -21.86 -28.46 -0.28
N THR A 257 -20.90 -28.85 -1.13
CA THR A 257 -21.07 -30.00 -2.05
C THR A 257 -20.00 -31.07 -1.86
N THR A 258 -19.75 -31.50 -0.62
CA THR A 258 -19.41 -32.93 -0.44
C THR A 258 -20.70 -33.72 -0.63
N PRO A 259 -20.94 -34.37 -1.79
CA PRO A 259 -21.94 -35.42 -1.84
C PRO A 259 -21.58 -36.41 -0.74
N ASN A 260 -22.58 -36.78 0.05
CA ASN A 260 -22.49 -37.70 1.17
C ASN A 260 -21.79 -39.01 0.73
N VAL A 261 -20.46 -39.08 0.82
CA VAL A 261 -19.65 -40.27 0.49
C VAL A 261 -20.02 -41.44 1.42
N ARG A 262 -20.71 -41.14 2.53
CA ARG A 262 -21.26 -42.12 3.46
C ARG A 262 -22.32 -43.04 2.83
N THR A 263 -22.88 -42.69 1.67
CA THR A 263 -23.83 -43.58 0.97
C THR A 263 -23.16 -44.54 -0.02
N GLN A 264 -21.91 -44.29 -0.46
CA GLN A 264 -21.20 -45.21 -1.37
C GLN A 264 -20.36 -46.29 -0.66
N GLN A 265 -19.96 -46.07 0.59
CA GLN A 265 -19.28 -47.12 1.37
C GLN A 265 -20.22 -48.26 1.80
N THR A 266 -21.54 -48.04 1.82
CA THR A 266 -22.50 -49.10 2.16
C THR A 266 -22.83 -50.01 0.98
N LEU A 267 -22.55 -49.61 -0.27
CA LEU A 267 -22.80 -50.45 -1.46
C LEU A 267 -21.59 -51.26 -1.93
N THR A 268 -20.37 -50.95 -1.49
CA THR A 268 -19.16 -51.69 -1.89
C THR A 268 -18.75 -52.79 -0.91
N ALA A 269 -19.44 -52.91 0.23
CA ALA A 269 -19.17 -53.94 1.23
C ALA A 269 -19.92 -55.28 0.98
N VAL A 270 -20.76 -55.37 -0.06
CA VAL A 270 -21.57 -56.58 -0.33
C VAL A 270 -21.00 -57.47 -1.45
N GLU A 271 -20.01 -57.00 -2.23
CA GLU A 271 -19.56 -57.72 -3.43
C GLU A 271 -18.05 -58.00 -3.45
N ARG A 272 -17.59 -58.75 -2.45
CA ARG A 272 -16.34 -59.53 -2.54
C ARG A 272 -16.55 -60.89 -1.91
N ASP A 273 -17.03 -61.82 -2.73
CA ASP A 273 -16.88 -63.26 -2.51
C ASP A 273 -15.64 -63.72 -3.32
N PRO A 274 -14.49 -64.02 -2.67
CA PRO A 274 -13.30 -64.48 -3.36
C PRO A 274 -13.32 -66.00 -3.46
N ALA A 275 -13.93 -66.53 -4.53
CA ALA A 275 -13.69 -67.89 -4.97
C ALA A 275 -12.26 -68.00 -5.54
N ALA A 276 -11.43 -68.75 -4.81
CA ALA A 276 -10.04 -69.05 -5.12
C ALA A 276 -9.84 -69.78 -6.46
N PRO A 277 -8.67 -69.61 -7.08
CA PRO A 277 -8.07 -70.70 -7.85
C PRO A 277 -6.66 -71.04 -7.36
N ALA A 278 -6.53 -72.32 -7.01
CA ALA A 278 -5.50 -73.28 -7.37
C ALA A 278 -4.01 -72.85 -7.48
N LYS A 279 -3.18 -73.47 -6.62
CA LYS A 279 -1.84 -74.05 -6.85
C LYS A 279 -1.58 -74.41 -8.33
N ALA A 280 -0.41 -74.34 -8.97
CA ALA A 280 1.02 -74.60 -8.69
C ALA A 280 1.78 -74.28 -10.03
N PRO A 281 3.03 -74.71 -10.35
CA PRO A 281 4.20 -75.10 -9.55
C PRO A 281 5.51 -74.33 -9.89
N GLN A 282 6.47 -74.46 -8.97
CA GLN A 282 7.92 -74.46 -9.13
C GLN A 282 8.45 -74.82 -10.53
N GLU A 283 9.37 -74.01 -11.06
CA GLU A 283 10.43 -74.46 -11.98
C GLU A 283 11.72 -73.70 -11.67
N ALA A 284 12.82 -74.43 -11.77
CA ALA A 284 14.13 -74.15 -11.20
C ALA A 284 15.14 -73.65 -12.25
N GLU A 285 16.18 -72.98 -11.75
CA GLU A 285 17.55 -72.89 -12.30
C GLU A 285 17.79 -72.11 -13.63
N PRO A 286 19.06 -71.78 -13.99
CA PRO A 286 20.32 -71.85 -13.23
C PRO A 286 21.12 -70.53 -13.22
N SER A 287 22.18 -70.54 -12.40
CA SER A 287 23.25 -69.53 -12.33
C SER A 287 24.28 -69.73 -13.44
N ASP A 288 24.78 -68.63 -13.97
CA ASP A 288 26.13 -68.50 -14.56
C ASP A 288 26.76 -67.22 -14.01
#